data_AF-A0A5C8Z2D5-F1
#
_entry.id   AF-A0A5C8Z2D5-F1
#
_cell.length_a   1.000
_cell.length_b   1.000
_cell.length_c   1.000
_cell.angle_alpha   90.00
_cell.angle_beta   90.00
_cell.angle_gamma   90.00
#
_symmetry.space_group_name_H-M   'P 1'
#
loop_
_entity.id
_entity.type
_entity.pdbx_description
1 polymer ?
#
loop_
_entity_poly.entity_id
_entity_poly.type
_entity_poly.pdbx_seq_one_letter_code
_entity_poly.pdbx_strand_id
1 'polypeptide(L)'
;MNLESIDKQRYLAWPFWLLGLEPSASNSDIEKAAREIEAKIQFKVPNAERYTTPFGDFNRDSFEIREAKAALQEPNSRLLAEFWYLSESETENNSQEAQKNSDSTLPSTEKRQPNLIQLARKLKVLLWA
;
A
#
# COMPACT_ATOMS: atom_id res chain seq x y z
N MET A 1 19.87 -5.89 10.00
CA MET A 1 18.60 -5.16 9.84
C MET A 1 18.22 -4.64 11.23
N ASN A 2 18.29 -3.33 11.46
CA ASN A 2 18.06 -2.74 12.79
C ASN A 2 16.56 -2.79 13.12
N LEU A 3 16.19 -3.53 14.17
CA LEU A 3 14.81 -3.65 14.64
C LEU A 3 14.27 -2.30 15.16
N GLU A 4 15.14 -1.45 15.71
CA GLU A 4 14.86 -0.06 16.15
C GLU A 4 14.24 0.83 15.05
N SER A 5 14.61 0.62 13.78
CA SER A 5 14.14 1.46 12.66
C SER A 5 12.68 1.18 12.28
N ILE A 6 12.22 -0.06 12.44
CA ILE A 6 10.88 -0.49 12.04
C ILE A 6 9.84 0.08 13.00
N ASP A 7 10.15 0.10 14.30
CA ASP A 7 9.28 0.69 15.32
C ASP A 7 9.09 2.19 15.08
N LYS A 8 10.17 2.89 14.69
CA LYS A 8 10.09 4.33 14.35
C LYS A 8 9.25 4.61 13.11
N GLN A 9 9.34 3.77 12.08
CA GLN A 9 8.54 3.91 10.85
C GLN A 9 7.05 3.59 11.11
N ARG A 10 6.76 2.61 11.96
CA ARG A 10 5.39 2.29 12.41
C ARG A 10 4.73 3.48 13.09
N TYR A 11 5.44 4.17 13.99
CA TYR A 11 4.92 5.36 14.68
C TYR A 11 4.59 6.53 13.73
N LEU A 12 5.24 6.61 12.57
CA LEU A 12 5.10 7.77 11.68
C LEU A 12 3.84 7.70 10.81
N ALA A 13 3.50 6.53 10.25
CA ALA A 13 2.26 6.31 9.48
C ALA A 13 1.03 5.96 10.34
N TRP A 14 1.28 5.68 11.61
CA TRP A 14 0.30 5.30 12.63
C TRP A 14 -1.00 6.12 12.65
N PRO A 15 -1.01 7.47 12.49
CA PRO A 15 -2.24 8.24 12.69
C PRO A 15 -3.36 7.89 11.70
N PHE A 16 -3.01 7.59 10.44
CA PHE A 16 -3.99 7.26 9.41
C PHE A 16 -4.58 5.86 9.59
N TRP A 17 -3.74 4.86 9.88
CA TRP A 17 -4.21 3.51 10.16
C TRP A 17 -5.04 3.43 11.45
N LEU A 18 -4.63 4.15 12.49
CA LEU A 18 -5.36 4.20 13.76
C LEU A 18 -6.79 4.74 13.59
N LEU A 19 -6.93 5.79 12.77
CA LEU A 19 -8.21 6.41 12.46
C LEU A 19 -8.97 5.71 11.31
N GLY A 20 -8.33 4.77 10.61
CA GLY A 20 -8.91 4.09 9.45
C GLY A 20 -9.17 5.04 8.28
N LEU A 21 -8.25 5.98 8.05
CA LEU A 21 -8.35 7.00 7.01
C LEU A 21 -7.25 6.85 5.96
N GLU A 22 -7.51 7.37 4.77
CA GLU A 22 -6.53 7.55 3.71
C GLU A 22 -5.87 8.94 3.82
N PRO A 23 -4.61 9.13 3.38
CA PRO A 23 -3.95 10.43 3.27
C PRO A 23 -4.76 11.54 2.57
N SER A 24 -5.67 11.16 1.67
CA SER A 24 -6.57 12.06 0.94
C SER A 24 -7.64 12.72 1.84
N ALA A 25 -7.81 12.25 3.07
CA ALA A 25 -8.87 12.70 3.98
C ALA A 25 -8.73 14.19 4.37
N SER A 26 -9.87 14.88 4.42
CA SER A 26 -9.92 16.28 4.87
C SER A 26 -9.79 16.39 6.39
N ASN A 27 -9.46 17.59 6.90
CA ASN A 27 -9.44 17.84 8.35
C ASN A 27 -10.79 17.60 9.03
N SER A 28 -11.90 17.83 8.32
CA SER A 28 -13.25 17.50 8.83
C SER A 28 -13.48 16.00 8.94
N ASP A 29 -12.94 15.20 8.01
CA ASP A 29 -13.07 13.75 8.04
C ASP A 29 -12.26 13.16 9.20
N ILE A 30 -11.06 13.71 9.45
CA ILE A 30 -10.21 13.36 10.60
C ILE A 30 -10.96 13.59 11.91
N GLU A 31 -11.56 14.77 12.08
CA GLU A 31 -12.33 15.11 13.29
C GLU A 31 -13.52 14.17 13.50
N LYS A 32 -14.25 13.89 12.41
CA LYS A 32 -15.42 13.01 12.43
C LYS A 32 -15.03 11.58 12.79
N ALA A 33 -13.99 11.05 12.16
CA ALA A 33 -13.51 9.69 12.40
C ALA A 33 -13.04 9.51 13.84
N ALA A 34 -12.23 10.43 14.36
CA ALA A 34 -11.75 10.40 15.74
C ALA A 34 -12.93 10.36 16.72
N ARG A 35 -13.92 11.25 16.55
CA ARG A 35 -15.12 11.30 17.40
C ARG A 35 -15.96 10.03 17.31
N GLU A 36 -16.13 9.48 16.12
CA GLU A 36 -16.90 8.26 15.90
C GLU A 36 -16.24 7.06 16.59
N ILE A 37 -14.92 6.94 16.46
CA ILE A 37 -14.15 5.86 17.08
C ILE A 37 -14.16 6.00 18.61
N GLU A 38 -13.92 7.20 19.14
CA GLU A 38 -13.98 7.46 20.58
C GLU A 38 -15.35 7.08 21.16
N ALA A 39 -16.44 7.44 20.47
CA ALA A 39 -17.78 7.06 20.87
C ALA A 39 -17.95 5.53 20.87
N LYS A 40 -17.50 4.85 19.81
CA LYS A 40 -17.58 3.38 19.71
C LYS A 40 -16.82 2.68 20.86
N ILE A 41 -15.64 3.18 21.23
CA ILE A 41 -14.87 2.66 22.36
C ILE A 41 -15.60 2.93 23.68
N GLN A 42 -16.09 4.16 23.88
CA GLN A 42 -16.81 4.54 25.10
C GLN A 42 -18.08 3.69 25.32
N PHE A 43 -18.80 3.37 24.24
CA PHE A 43 -19.98 2.51 24.26
C PHE A 43 -19.65 1.00 24.20
N LYS A 44 -18.37 0.63 24.23
CA LYS A 44 -17.89 -0.77 24.18
C LYS A 44 -18.44 -1.56 22.99
N VAL A 45 -18.51 -0.91 21.83
CA VAL A 45 -18.93 -1.56 20.59
C VAL A 45 -17.92 -2.68 20.27
N PRO A 46 -18.36 -3.90 19.93
CA PRO A 46 -17.46 -5.00 19.62
C PRO A 46 -16.45 -4.63 18.52
N ASN A 47 -15.19 -5.03 18.71
CA ASN A 47 -14.07 -4.73 17.80
C ASN A 47 -13.74 -3.25 17.59
N ALA A 48 -14.36 -2.31 18.32
CA ALA A 48 -14.06 -0.89 18.16
C ALA A 48 -12.62 -0.53 18.55
N GLU A 49 -12.05 -1.27 19.48
CA GLU A 49 -10.65 -1.09 19.93
C GLU A 49 -9.65 -1.71 18.96
N ARG A 50 -10.06 -2.49 17.95
CA ARG A 50 -9.13 -3.13 17.02
C ARG A 50 -9.07 -2.39 15.68
N TYR A 51 -7.89 -2.35 15.10
CA TYR A 51 -7.67 -1.85 13.74
C TYR A 51 -6.61 -2.70 13.04
N THR A 52 -6.73 -2.80 11.72
CA THR A 52 -5.82 -3.58 10.88
C THR A 52 -4.80 -2.64 10.25
N THR A 53 -3.58 -3.15 10.09
CA THR A 53 -2.49 -2.48 9.39
C THR A 53 -1.82 -3.48 8.44
N PRO A 54 -1.02 -3.02 7.48
CA PRO A 54 -0.21 -3.90 6.65
C PRO A 54 0.74 -4.82 7.44
N PHE A 55 0.99 -4.53 8.71
CA PHE A 55 1.84 -5.32 9.59
C PHE A 55 1.07 -6.25 10.54
N GLY A 56 -0.26 -6.26 10.48
CA GLY A 56 -1.15 -7.06 11.33
C GLY A 56 -2.19 -6.23 12.08
N ASP A 57 -2.94 -6.90 12.94
CA ASP A 57 -3.98 -6.30 13.77
C ASP A 57 -3.40 -5.72 15.08
N PHE A 58 -3.88 -4.54 15.45
CA PHE A 58 -3.46 -3.83 16.65
C PHE A 58 -4.68 -3.35 17.46
N ASN A 59 -4.44 -3.06 18.73
CA ASN A 59 -5.43 -2.42 19.61
C ASN A 59 -5.17 -0.91 19.65
N ARG A 60 -6.23 -0.10 19.71
CA ARG A 60 -6.20 1.34 19.84
C ARG A 60 -6.85 1.80 21.14
N ASP A 61 -6.25 2.80 21.78
CA ASP A 61 -6.82 3.46 22.95
C ASP A 61 -7.34 4.88 22.65
N SER A 62 -8.21 5.37 23.52
CA SER A 62 -8.71 6.75 23.54
C SER A 62 -7.60 7.81 23.63
N PHE A 63 -6.49 7.52 24.33
CA PHE A 63 -5.34 8.41 24.36
C PHE A 63 -4.68 8.52 22.98
N GLU A 64 -4.44 7.38 22.36
CA GLU A 64 -3.82 7.28 21.04
C GLU A 64 -4.63 7.99 19.95
N ILE A 65 -5.96 7.87 20.00
CA ILE A 65 -6.85 8.54 19.03
C ILE A 65 -6.71 10.06 19.10
N ARG A 66 -6.59 10.61 20.32
CA ARG A 66 -6.40 12.06 20.51
C ARG A 66 -5.05 12.52 20.00
N GLU A 67 -3.99 11.75 20.27
CA GLU A 67 -2.65 12.05 19.75
C GLU A 67 -2.60 11.97 18.23
N ALA A 68 -3.18 10.93 17.63
CA ALA A 68 -3.27 10.79 16.17
C ALA A 68 -4.03 11.95 15.53
N LYS A 69 -5.19 12.32 16.10
CA LYS A 69 -5.96 13.48 15.65
C LYS A 69 -5.12 14.77 15.73
N ALA A 70 -4.44 15.01 16.85
CA ALA A 70 -3.59 16.20 17.01
C ALA A 70 -2.41 16.20 16.01
N ALA A 71 -1.78 15.03 15.79
CA ALA A 71 -0.70 14.87 14.83
C ALA A 71 -1.14 15.16 13.40
N LEU A 72 -2.35 14.78 13.00
CA LEU A 72 -2.89 15.06 11.66
C LEU A 72 -3.39 16.50 11.48
N GLN A 73 -3.69 17.22 12.56
CA GLN A 73 -4.05 18.63 12.50
C GLN A 73 -2.82 19.53 12.25
N GLU A 74 -1.64 19.12 12.71
CA GLU A 74 -0.39 19.84 12.51
C GLU A 74 0.18 19.54 11.11
N PRO A 75 0.43 20.56 10.25
CA PRO A 75 0.78 20.34 8.85
C PRO A 75 2.11 19.60 8.66
N ASN A 76 3.10 19.88 9.50
CA ASN A 76 4.42 19.24 9.41
C ASN A 76 4.35 17.75 9.80
N SER A 77 3.60 17.44 10.86
CA SER A 77 3.39 16.08 11.35
C SER A 77 2.54 15.28 10.37
N ARG A 78 1.49 15.90 9.81
CA ARG A 78 0.67 15.33 8.75
C ARG A 78 1.49 14.95 7.52
N LEU A 79 2.34 15.84 7.03
CA LEU A 79 3.18 15.57 5.86
C LEU A 79 4.09 14.35 6.07
N LEU A 80 4.68 14.22 7.26
CA LEU A 80 5.47 13.04 7.61
C LEU A 80 4.61 11.78 7.62
N ALA A 81 3.40 11.84 8.19
CA ALA A 81 2.49 10.69 8.23
C ALA A 81 2.05 10.26 6.83
N GLU A 82 1.77 11.21 5.95
CA GLU A 82 1.43 10.95 4.54
C GLU A 82 2.60 10.29 3.81
N PHE A 83 3.84 10.74 4.05
CA PHE A 83 5.04 10.17 3.42
C PHE A 83 5.29 8.71 3.79
N TRP A 84 4.95 8.30 5.01
CA TRP A 84 5.17 6.93 5.48
C TRP A 84 3.96 6.02 5.29
N TYR A 85 2.81 6.55 4.88
CA TYR A 85 1.60 5.77 4.69
C TYR A 85 1.77 4.76 3.54
N LEU A 86 1.41 3.50 3.83
CA LEU A 86 1.37 2.43 2.85
C LEU A 86 -0.07 1.93 2.74
N SER A 87 -0.60 1.89 1.52
CA SER A 87 -1.94 1.34 1.28
C SER A 87 -1.89 -0.20 1.24
N GLU A 88 -2.90 -0.87 1.81
CA GLU A 88 -3.00 -2.34 1.74
C GLU A 88 -3.06 -2.84 0.29
N SER A 89 -3.65 -2.04 -0.61
CA SER A 89 -3.71 -2.32 -2.04
C SER A 89 -2.33 -2.41 -2.73
N GLU A 90 -1.30 -1.74 -2.21
CA GLU A 90 0.06 -1.85 -2.77
C GLU A 90 0.74 -3.16 -2.37
N THR A 91 0.41 -3.70 -1.20
CA THR A 91 1.01 -4.95 -0.71
C THR A 91 0.51 -6.20 -1.43
N GLU A 92 -0.75 -6.22 -1.86
CA GLU A 92 -1.31 -7.36 -2.61
C GLU A 92 -0.78 -7.44 -4.04
N ASN A 93 -0.62 -6.30 -4.72
CA ASN A 93 -0.12 -6.23 -6.09
C ASN A 93 1.31 -6.77 -6.24
N ASN A 94 2.19 -6.46 -5.28
CA ASN A 94 3.56 -6.99 -5.26
C ASN A 94 3.61 -8.52 -5.06
N SER A 95 2.67 -9.08 -4.30
CA SER A 95 2.59 -10.52 -4.04
C SER A 95 2.12 -11.30 -5.27
N GLN A 96 1.21 -10.70 -6.06
CA GLN A 96 0.77 -11.26 -7.34
C GLN A 96 1.85 -11.19 -8.44
N GLU A 97 2.67 -10.12 -8.45
CA GLU A 97 3.82 -10.01 -9.35
C GLU A 97 4.95 -10.99 -9.01
N ALA A 98 5.19 -11.25 -7.73
CA ALA A 98 6.14 -12.27 -7.28
C ALA A 98 5.72 -13.70 -7.69
N GLN A 99 4.42 -14.01 -7.66
CA GLN A 99 3.88 -15.30 -8.10
C GLN A 99 3.90 -15.46 -9.63
N LYS A 100 3.73 -14.36 -10.40
CA LYS A 100 3.84 -14.38 -11.86
C LYS A 100 5.28 -14.63 -12.34
N ASN A 101 6.28 -14.26 -11.54
CA ASN A 101 7.70 -14.42 -11.86
C ASN A 101 8.29 -15.76 -11.39
N SER A 102 7.62 -16.51 -10.52
CA SER A 102 8.06 -17.86 -10.12
C SER A 102 7.58 -18.99 -11.05
N ASP A 103 6.70 -18.69 -12.01
CA ASP A 103 6.20 -19.67 -12.99
C ASP A 103 6.96 -19.64 -14.33
N SER A 104 7.98 -18.78 -14.47
CA SER A 104 8.89 -18.81 -15.62
C SER A 104 10.17 -19.59 -15.29
N THR A 105 10.06 -20.90 -15.17
CA THR A 105 11.23 -21.78 -15.38
C THR A 105 11.56 -21.78 -16.89
N LEU A 106 12.78 -21.32 -17.19
CA LEU A 106 13.44 -21.22 -18.51
C LEU A 106 13.01 -22.27 -19.56
N PRO A 107 12.93 -21.88 -20.85
CA PRO A 107 13.58 -22.66 -21.88
C PRO A 107 14.97 -22.07 -22.13
N SER A 108 15.95 -22.93 -21.86
CA SER A 108 17.25 -23.06 -22.49
C SER A 108 17.56 -22.10 -23.64
N THR A 109 18.74 -21.50 -23.50
CA THR A 109 19.56 -20.93 -24.57
C THR A 109 19.29 -21.49 -25.97
N GLU A 110 18.78 -20.65 -26.87
CA GLU A 110 19.03 -20.84 -28.30
C GLU A 110 19.14 -19.48 -28.98
N LYS A 111 20.38 -19.12 -29.35
CA LYS A 111 20.69 -18.00 -30.25
C LYS A 111 19.88 -18.18 -31.54
N ARG A 112 18.83 -17.38 -31.74
CA ARG A 112 18.25 -17.17 -33.07
C ARG A 112 18.83 -15.91 -33.68
N GLN A 113 19.88 -16.10 -34.47
CA GLN A 113 20.29 -15.15 -35.49
C GLN A 113 19.10 -14.82 -36.39
N PRO A 114 18.98 -13.58 -36.91
CA PRO A 114 17.99 -13.27 -37.93
C PRO A 114 18.34 -14.04 -39.20
N ASN A 115 17.61 -15.14 -39.45
CA ASN A 115 17.80 -15.92 -40.66
C ASN A 115 17.18 -15.14 -41.83
N LEU A 116 18.04 -14.61 -42.71
CA LEU A 116 17.75 -13.90 -43.97
C LEU A 116 16.74 -14.61 -44.91
N ILE A 117 16.37 -15.85 -44.58
CA ILE A 117 15.47 -16.70 -45.36
C ILE A 117 13.97 -16.33 -45.16
N GLN A 118 13.61 -15.62 -44.08
CA GLN A 118 12.22 -15.20 -43.85
C GLN A 118 11.80 -13.94 -44.64
N LEU A 119 12.74 -13.19 -45.23
CA LEU A 119 12.43 -12.02 -46.06
C LEU A 119 12.12 -12.37 -47.52
N ALA A 120 12.46 -13.59 -47.98
CA ALA A 120 12.27 -13.99 -49.38
C ALA A 120 10.86 -14.51 -49.72
N ARG A 121 9.96 -14.69 -48.73
CA ARG A 121 8.56 -15.10 -48.98
C ARG A 121 7.55 -13.96 -49.04
N LYS A 122 7.94 -12.72 -48.71
CA LYS A 122 7.07 -11.54 -48.85
C LYS A 122 7.28 -10.74 -50.15
N LEU A 123 8.29 -11.08 -50.96
CA LEU A 123 8.58 -10.38 -52.22
C LEU A 123 7.95 -11.00 -53.48
N LYS A 124 7.16 -12.07 -53.36
CA LYS A 124 6.51 -12.74 -54.52
C LYS A 124 5.04 -12.36 -54.74
N VAL A 125 4.48 -11.47 -53.92
CA VAL A 125 3.06 -11.03 -54.01
C VAL A 125 2.92 -9.58 -54.52
N LEU A 126 4.02 -8.89 -54.80
CA LEU A 126 4.02 -7.50 -55.31
C LEU A 126 4.51 -7.37 -56.76
N LEU A 127 4.63 -8.49 -57.49
CA LEU A 127 5.00 -8.49 -58.91
C LEU A 127 4.03 -9.34 -59.76
N TRP A 128 2.72 -9.22 -59.49
CA TRP A 128 1.64 -9.56 -60.43
C TRP A 128 0.31 -8.93 -59.97
N ALA A 129 0.29 -7.60 -59.96
CA ALA A 129 -0.92 -6.78 -60.05
C ALA A 129 -0.54 -5.53 -60.87
#